data_AF-A0A8D8R582-F1
#
_entry.id   AF-A0A8D8R582-F1
#
_cell.length_a   1.000
_cell.length_b   1.000
_cell.length_c   1.000
_cell.angle_alpha   90.00
_cell.angle_beta   90.00
_cell.angle_gamma   90.00
#
_symmetry.space_group_name_H-M   'P 1'
#
loop_
_entity.id
_entity.type
_entity.pdbx_description
1 polymer ?
#
loop_
_entity_poly.entity_id
_entity_poly.type
_entity_poly.pdbx_seq_one_letter_code
_entity_poly.pdbx_strand_id
1 'polypeptide(L)'
;MDNAFDYIIQNGGVESEGDYPYRGYQSDSGCKVNAGDTKTKYGLKKYTRITKGGEEEMKKWVAQHGPLSVGINANGIFFYTGGIIDLNKVSCNPKDQNHALIVVGYGEEKSRFG
;
A
#
# COMPACT_ATOMS: atom_id res chain seq x y z
N MET A 1 -2.46 5.90 3.68
CA MET A 1 -1.91 4.71 4.36
C MET A 1 -1.53 5.07 5.80
N ASP A 2 -0.88 6.21 5.99
CA ASP A 2 -0.47 6.75 7.29
C ASP A 2 -1.50 6.64 8.42
N ASN A 3 -2.77 7.05 8.22
CA ASN A 3 -3.82 6.91 9.23
C ASN A 3 -4.01 5.45 9.70
N ALA A 4 -3.88 4.48 8.79
CA ALA A 4 -3.94 3.06 9.15
C ALA A 4 -2.70 2.67 9.96
N PHE A 5 -1.51 3.14 9.59
CA PHE A 5 -0.31 2.85 10.35
C PHE A 5 -0.33 3.46 11.75
N ASP A 6 -0.82 4.68 11.88
CA ASP A 6 -1.03 5.34 13.17
C ASP A 6 -2.02 4.55 14.03
N TYR A 7 -3.13 4.08 13.45
CA TYR A 7 -4.07 3.20 14.13
C TYR A 7 -3.40 1.91 14.61
N ILE A 8 -2.62 1.22 13.76
CA ILE A 8 -1.95 -0.03 14.13
C ILE A 8 -1.00 0.20 15.31
N ILE A 9 -0.24 1.29 15.32
CA ILE A 9 0.67 1.65 16.42
C ILE A 9 -0.14 1.90 17.71
N GLN A 10 -1.19 2.72 17.63
CA GLN A 10 -1.99 3.12 18.80
C GLN A 10 -2.81 1.96 19.38
N ASN A 11 -3.33 1.10 18.51
CA ASN A 11 -4.14 -0.06 18.88
C ASN A 11 -3.28 -1.23 19.40
N GLY A 12 -1.96 -1.17 19.24
CA GLY A 12 -1.04 -2.25 19.63
C GLY A 12 -0.99 -3.41 18.64
N GLY A 13 -1.57 -3.25 17.45
CA GLY A 13 -1.59 -4.23 16.38
C GLY A 13 -2.95 -4.35 15.69
N VAL A 14 -3.08 -5.38 14.87
CA VAL A 14 -4.28 -5.80 14.15
C VAL A 14 -4.49 -7.30 14.31
N GLU A 15 -5.74 -7.71 14.12
CA GLU A 15 -6.15 -9.10 14.08
C GLU A 15 -5.73 -9.76 12.76
N SER A 16 -5.69 -11.10 12.74
CA SER A 16 -5.50 -11.85 11.50
C SER A 16 -6.76 -11.79 10.63
N GLU A 17 -6.62 -12.04 9.33
CA GLU A 17 -7.77 -12.19 8.42
C GLU A 17 -8.73 -13.29 8.89
N GLY A 18 -8.25 -14.33 9.57
CA GLY A 18 -9.09 -15.38 10.13
C GLY A 18 -9.92 -14.92 11.34
N ASP A 19 -9.35 -14.05 12.17
CA ASP A 19 -10.02 -13.50 13.36
C ASP A 19 -10.99 -12.36 13.00
N TYR A 20 -10.64 -11.56 11.99
CA TYR A 20 -11.45 -10.47 11.46
C TYR A 20 -11.50 -10.50 9.91
N PRO A 21 -12.36 -11.35 9.32
CA PRO A 21 -12.46 -11.49 7.87
C PRO A 21 -12.98 -10.23 7.16
N TYR A 22 -12.43 -9.97 5.98
CA TYR A 22 -12.87 -8.92 5.08
C TYR A 22 -14.29 -9.18 4.58
N ARG A 23 -15.13 -8.14 4.64
CA ARG A 23 -16.56 -8.23 4.25
C ARG A 23 -16.91 -7.46 2.98
N GLY A 24 -16.06 -6.54 2.54
CA GLY A 24 -16.38 -5.65 1.41
C GLY A 24 -17.32 -4.48 1.76
N TYR A 25 -17.74 -4.33 3.02
CA TYR A 25 -18.58 -3.22 3.48
C TYR A 25 -18.29 -2.90 4.96
N GLN A 26 -18.63 -1.67 5.37
CA GLN A 26 -18.55 -1.27 6.77
C GLN A 26 -19.77 -1.79 7.54
N SER A 27 -19.53 -2.51 8.64
CA SER A 27 -20.61 -3.04 9.49
C SER A 27 -21.37 -1.90 10.18
N ASP A 28 -22.70 -1.97 10.21
CA ASP A 28 -23.55 -1.04 10.98
C ASP A 28 -23.24 -1.08 12.48
N SER A 29 -22.75 -2.23 12.97
CA SER A 29 -22.29 -2.40 14.35
C SER A 29 -20.95 -1.70 14.66
N GLY A 30 -20.34 -1.02 13.69
CA GLY A 30 -19.06 -0.35 13.86
C GLY A 30 -17.86 -1.29 14.03
N CYS A 31 -16.76 -0.74 14.58
CA CYS A 31 -15.54 -1.48 14.87
C CYS A 31 -15.79 -2.55 15.94
N LYS A 32 -15.35 -3.78 15.66
CA LYS A 32 -15.49 -4.93 16.58
C LYS A 32 -14.25 -5.20 17.43
N VAL A 33 -13.13 -4.55 17.09
CA VAL A 33 -11.90 -4.66 17.86
C VAL A 33 -12.08 -3.90 19.17
N ASN A 34 -11.88 -4.59 20.29
CA ASN A 34 -11.91 -3.95 21.61
C ASN A 34 -10.51 -3.49 22.02
N ALA A 35 -10.44 -2.44 22.84
CA ALA A 35 -9.16 -2.01 23.40
C ALA A 35 -8.56 -3.15 24.25
N GLY A 36 -7.30 -3.51 23.97
CA GLY A 36 -6.62 -4.60 24.67
C GLY A 36 -7.04 -6.00 24.23
N ASP A 37 -7.68 -6.15 23.06
CA ASP A 37 -8.01 -7.47 22.52
C ASP A 37 -6.74 -8.32 22.32
N THR A 38 -6.70 -9.50 22.94
CA THR A 38 -5.58 -10.43 22.80
C THR A 38 -5.33 -10.92 21.37
N LYS A 39 -6.29 -10.71 20.45
CA LYS A 39 -6.18 -11.04 19.03
C LYS A 39 -5.38 -10.03 18.22
N THR A 40 -5.16 -8.80 18.71
CA THR A 40 -4.33 -7.81 18.02
C THR A 40 -2.85 -8.12 18.22
N LYS A 41 -2.31 -8.98 17.35
CA LYS A 41 -0.96 -9.58 17.53
C LYS A 41 0.06 -9.11 16.49
N TYR A 42 -0.40 -8.62 15.33
CA TYR A 42 0.47 -8.21 14.23
C TYR A 42 0.50 -6.70 14.15
N GLY A 43 1.67 -6.09 14.11
CA GLY A 43 1.75 -4.64 14.16
C GLY A 43 3.04 -4.05 13.64
N LEU A 44 3.07 -2.73 13.64
CA LEU A 44 4.24 -1.93 13.33
C LEU A 44 4.53 -0.97 14.48
N LYS A 45 5.81 -0.69 14.73
CA LYS A 45 6.23 0.23 15.81
C LYS A 45 6.42 1.66 15.32
N LYS A 46 6.81 1.80 14.05
CA LYS A 46 7.06 3.09 13.39
C LYS A 46 7.00 2.88 11.87
N TYR A 47 6.76 3.96 11.15
CA TYR A 47 6.93 4.05 9.71
C TYR A 47 7.63 5.37 9.37
N THR A 48 8.13 5.47 8.15
CA THR A 48 8.73 6.69 7.63
C THR A 48 8.19 6.96 6.22
N ARG A 49 8.33 8.20 5.77
CA ARG A 49 7.98 8.61 4.40
C ARG A 49 9.25 8.92 3.62
N ILE A 50 9.33 8.41 2.40
CA ILE A 50 10.33 8.83 1.42
C ILE A 50 9.85 10.17 0.85
N THR A 51 10.44 11.27 1.31
CA THR A 51 10.04 12.64 0.91
C THR A 51 11.00 13.27 -0.10
N LYS A 52 12.15 12.64 -0.34
CA LYS A 52 13.23 13.11 -1.22
C LYS A 52 13.82 11.94 -1.98
N GLY A 53 14.53 12.23 -3.07
CA GLY A 53 15.26 11.23 -3.86
C GLY A 53 14.41 10.45 -4.87
N GLY A 54 13.08 10.58 -4.83
CA GLY A 54 12.19 10.02 -5.86
C GLY A 54 12.30 8.50 -5.98
N GLU A 55 12.17 7.99 -7.21
CA GLU A 55 12.17 6.56 -7.50
C GLU A 55 13.50 5.86 -7.17
N GLU A 56 14.63 6.56 -7.26
CA GLU A 56 15.94 5.99 -6.86
C GLU A 56 16.00 5.69 -5.36
N GLU A 57 15.41 6.56 -4.53
CA GLU A 57 15.33 6.30 -3.10
C GLU A 57 14.32 5.20 -2.77
N MET A 58 13.21 5.14 -3.51
CA MET A 58 12.26 4.02 -3.42
C MET A 58 12.91 2.68 -3.76
N LYS A 59 13.71 2.63 -4.84
CA LYS A 59 14.47 1.45 -5.26
C LYS A 59 15.42 0.97 -4.17
N LYS A 60 16.20 1.87 -3.59
CA LYS A 60 17.10 1.55 -2.45
C LYS A 60 16.33 1.06 -1.24
N TRP A 61 15.22 1.72 -0.91
CA TRP A 61 14.39 1.33 0.23
C TRP A 61 13.87 -0.10 0.06
N VAL A 62 13.30 -0.41 -1.12
CA VAL A 62 12.77 -1.74 -1.42
C VAL A 62 13.85 -2.81 -1.35
N ALA A 63 15.06 -2.52 -1.85
CA ALA A 63 16.19 -3.44 -1.80
C ALA A 63 16.65 -3.76 -0.36
N GLN A 64 16.58 -2.78 0.54
CA GLN A 64 17.13 -2.88 1.89
C GLN A 64 16.09 -3.33 2.93
N HIS A 65 14.83 -2.93 2.77
CA HIS A 65 13.79 -3.07 3.78
C HIS A 65 12.61 -3.93 3.33
N GLY A 66 12.50 -4.24 2.03
CA GLY A 66 11.39 -5.01 1.47
C GLY A 66 10.21 -4.14 1.02
N PRO A 67 8.97 -4.67 1.03
CA PRO A 67 7.83 -4.02 0.38
C PRO A 67 7.55 -2.57 0.84
N LEU A 68 7.18 -1.71 -0.10
CA LEU A 68 6.93 -0.28 0.12
C LEU A 68 5.49 0.08 -0.28
N SER A 69 4.72 0.67 0.63
CA SER A 69 3.37 1.15 0.32
C SER A 69 3.43 2.47 -0.47
N VAL A 70 2.65 2.56 -1.55
CA VAL A 70 2.66 3.71 -2.49
C VAL A 70 1.25 4.12 -2.89
N GLY A 71 1.08 5.39 -3.25
CA GLY A 71 -0.11 5.92 -3.90
C GLY A 71 0.16 6.16 -5.38
N ILE A 72 -0.76 5.76 -6.26
CA ILE A 72 -0.68 6.04 -7.70
C ILE A 72 -1.99 6.66 -8.20
N ASN A 73 -1.92 7.28 -9.37
CA ASN A 73 -3.09 7.56 -10.18
C ASN A 73 -3.40 6.31 -11.02
N ALA A 74 -4.49 5.62 -10.69
CA ALA A 74 -4.92 4.40 -11.38
C ALA A 74 -5.91 4.67 -12.54
N ASN A 75 -6.05 5.92 -12.98
CA ASN A 75 -6.88 6.22 -14.15
C ASN A 75 -6.28 5.57 -15.39
N GLY A 76 -7.08 4.76 -16.09
CA GLY A 76 -6.68 4.13 -17.35
C GLY A 76 -5.93 2.80 -17.22
N ILE A 77 -5.73 2.27 -16.00
CA ILE A 77 -5.09 0.95 -15.80
C ILE A 77 -6.06 -0.19 -15.45
N PHE A 78 -7.38 0.08 -15.42
CA PHE A 78 -8.40 -0.90 -15.02
C PHE A 78 -8.43 -2.17 -15.90
N PHE A 79 -8.12 -2.04 -17.19
CA PHE A 79 -8.08 -3.15 -18.15
C PHE A 79 -6.65 -3.65 -18.44
N TYR A 80 -5.68 -3.33 -17.58
CA TYR A 80 -4.32 -3.81 -17.74
C TYR A 80 -4.26 -5.34 -17.64
N THR A 81 -3.56 -5.97 -18.60
CA THR A 81 -3.44 -7.43 -18.70
C THR A 81 -2.00 -7.93 -18.82
N GLY A 82 -1.02 -7.05 -19.07
CA GLY A 82 0.40 -7.42 -19.17
C GLY A 82 1.30 -6.31 -19.72
N GLY A 83 2.61 -6.50 -19.59
CA GLY A 83 3.66 -5.57 -20.05
C GLY A 83 4.03 -4.44 -19.08
N ILE A 84 4.75 -3.44 -19.56
CA ILE A 84 5.10 -2.24 -18.77
C ILE A 84 4.08 -1.13 -19.04
N ILE A 85 3.38 -0.70 -17.99
CA ILE A 85 2.50 0.47 -18.02
C ILE A 85 3.38 1.73 -18.15
N ASP A 86 3.15 2.50 -19.21
CA ASP A 86 3.77 3.82 -19.41
C ASP A 86 2.72 4.75 -20.03
N LEU A 87 2.08 5.53 -19.16
CA LEU A 87 1.01 6.45 -19.50
C LEU A 87 1.56 7.87 -19.61
N ASN A 88 0.92 8.70 -20.43
CA ASN A 88 1.29 10.10 -20.53
C ASN A 88 1.02 10.86 -19.20
N LYS A 89 1.58 12.07 -19.08
CA LYS A 89 1.48 12.90 -17.85
C LYS A 89 0.05 13.28 -17.45
N VAL A 90 -0.90 13.29 -18.38
CA VAL A 90 -2.30 13.61 -18.08
C VAL A 90 -2.97 12.40 -17.41
N SER A 91 -2.75 11.20 -17.94
CA SER A 91 -3.30 9.96 -17.40
C SER A 91 -2.52 9.45 -16.17
N CYS A 92 -1.27 9.88 -15.97
CA CYS A 92 -0.43 9.54 -14.82
C CYS A 92 0.01 10.81 -14.06
N ASN A 93 -0.96 11.67 -13.69
CA ASN A 93 -0.66 12.87 -12.90
C ASN A 93 -0.31 12.48 -11.44
N PRO A 94 0.90 12.79 -10.93
CA PRO A 94 1.30 12.44 -9.57
C PRO A 94 0.53 13.19 -8.48
N LYS A 95 -0.21 14.26 -8.82
CA LYS A 95 -1.06 14.99 -7.88
C LYS A 95 -2.45 14.37 -7.69
N ASP A 96 -2.87 13.48 -8.60
CA ASP A 96 -4.21 12.88 -8.61
C ASP A 96 -4.16 11.41 -8.18
N GLN A 97 -3.39 11.12 -7.11
CA GLN A 97 -3.32 9.76 -6.57
C GLN A 97 -4.67 9.35 -5.99
N ASN A 98 -5.18 8.20 -6.45
CA ASN A 98 -6.51 7.70 -6.09
C ASN A 98 -6.52 6.20 -5.74
N HIS A 99 -5.36 5.54 -5.79
CA HIS A 99 -5.25 4.13 -5.51
C HIS A 99 -3.98 3.83 -4.71
N ALA A 100 -4.10 2.93 -3.72
CA ALA A 100 -2.99 2.51 -2.87
C ALA A 100 -2.50 1.12 -3.28
N LEU A 101 -1.19 0.95 -3.42
CA LEU A 101 -0.52 -0.28 -3.85
C LEU A 101 0.68 -0.58 -2.96
N ILE A 102 1.31 -1.73 -3.23
CA ILE A 102 2.55 -2.16 -2.60
C ILE A 102 3.58 -2.47 -3.69
N VAL A 103 4.71 -1.76 -3.66
CA VAL A 103 5.88 -2.12 -4.47
C VAL A 103 6.59 -3.28 -3.79
N VAL A 104 6.68 -4.41 -4.49
CA VAL A 104 7.30 -5.65 -3.96
C VAL A 104 8.70 -5.91 -4.51
N GLY A 105 9.14 -5.15 -5.52
CA GLY A 105 10.42 -5.31 -6.18
C GLY A 105 10.59 -4.35 -7.34
N TYR A 106 11.71 -4.48 -8.05
CA TYR A 106 12.02 -3.72 -9.27
C TYR A 106 12.89 -4.58 -10.19
N GLY A 107 12.88 -4.24 -11.48
CA GLY A 107 13.64 -4.94 -12.51
C GLY A 107 13.57 -4.17 -13.82
N GLU A 108 14.10 -4.79 -14.87
CA GLU A 108 14.14 -4.24 -16.22
C GLU A 108 13.65 -5.29 -17.20
N GLU A 109 12.89 -4.85 -18.21
CA GLU A 109 12.41 -5.69 -19.30
C GLU A 109 12.79 -5.08 -20.64
N LYS A 110 13.23 -5.92 -21.58
CA LYS A 110 13.68 -5.46 -22.91
C LYS A 110 12.53 -5.12 -23.86
N SER A 111 11.34 -5.65 -23.59
CA SER A 111 10.12 -5.40 -24.33
C SER A 111 9.12 -4.74 -23.40
N ARG A 112 8.31 -3.84 -23.94
CA ARG A 112 7.20 -3.24 -23.20
C ARG A 112 5.97 -4.15 -23.15
N PHE A 113 5.89 -5.16 -24.02
CA PHE A 113 4.67 -5.93 -24.25
C PHE A 113 4.67 -7.35 -23.67
N GLY A 114 5.74 -7.77 -22.98
CA GLY A 114 5.98 -9.19 -22.69
C GLY A 114 6.71 -9.89 -23.83
#